data_AF-A0A2R6HNE1-F1
#
_entry.id   AF-A0A2R6HNE1-F1
#
_cell.length_a   1.000
_cell.length_b   1.000
_cell.length_c   1.000
_cell.angle_alpha   90.00
_cell.angle_beta   90.00
_cell.angle_gamma   90.00
#
_symmetry.space_group_name_H-M   'P 1'
#
loop_
_entity.id
_entity.type
_entity.pdbx_description
1 polymer ?
#
loop_
_entity_poly.entity_id
_entity_poly.type
_entity_poly.pdbx_seq_one_letter_code
_entity_poly.pdbx_strand_id
1 'polypeptide(L)'
;MSRPQLERDISLLPGLAAVGLFVVLAVAFLSVELPDPSGFGADAALMKSIGAAMFGFEASNVVSDGTPIASEGFLLAFEIIDFLLVAALVGSIMLARREKGGKNVTIAATTETEETTPVAADGGERGGDDT
;
A
#
# COMPACT_ATOMS: atom_id res chain seq x y z
N MET A 1 -32.28 5.02 23.57
CA MET A 1 -30.81 4.83 23.64
C MET A 1 -30.53 3.37 23.96
N SER A 2 -30.06 2.58 22.99
CA SER A 2 -29.55 1.23 23.27
C SER A 2 -28.11 1.37 23.76
N ARG A 3 -27.81 0.86 24.96
CA ARG A 3 -26.44 0.85 25.49
C ARG A 3 -25.68 -0.27 24.77
N PRO A 4 -24.51 0.00 24.16
CA PRO A 4 -23.69 -1.06 23.59
C PRO A 4 -23.26 -2.02 24.71
N GLN A 5 -23.59 -3.29 24.56
CA GLN A 5 -23.20 -4.36 25.47
C GLN A 5 -21.95 -5.01 24.88
N LEU A 6 -20.88 -5.12 25.66
CA LEU A 6 -19.71 -5.89 25.25
C LEU A 6 -20.14 -7.34 25.06
N GLU A 7 -19.82 -7.90 23.89
CA GLU A 7 -19.99 -9.32 23.59
C GLU A 7 -19.09 -10.11 24.55
N ARG A 8 -19.70 -10.74 25.56
CA ARG A 8 -18.96 -11.47 26.61
C ARG A 8 -18.65 -12.91 26.26
N ASP A 9 -19.08 -13.36 25.08
CA ASP A 9 -18.84 -14.71 24.59
C ASP A 9 -17.49 -14.75 23.85
N ILE A 10 -16.42 -14.48 24.60
CA ILE A 10 -15.06 -14.59 24.08
C ILE A 10 -14.72 -16.07 23.99
N SER A 11 -14.72 -16.60 22.78
CA SER A 11 -14.17 -17.94 22.51
C SER A 11 -12.66 -17.92 22.73
N LEU A 12 -12.20 -18.61 23.77
CA LEU A 12 -10.76 -18.74 24.09
C LEU A 12 -10.05 -19.75 23.17
N LEU A 13 -10.80 -20.53 22.40
CA LEU A 13 -10.28 -21.60 21.56
C LEU A 13 -9.34 -21.11 20.45
N PRO A 14 -9.63 -20.02 19.71
CA PRO A 14 -8.69 -19.44 18.75
C PRO A 14 -7.43 -18.89 19.42
N GLY A 15 -7.56 -18.32 20.63
CA GLY A 15 -6.41 -17.84 21.41
C GLY A 15 -5.48 -18.98 21.81
N LEU A 16 -6.03 -20.09 22.28
CA LEU A 16 -5.27 -21.29 22.61
C LEU A 16 -4.59 -21.90 21.37
N ALA A 17 -5.29 -21.92 20.23
CA ALA A 17 -4.71 -22.37 18.96
C ALA A 17 -3.52 -21.49 18.53
N ALA A 18 -3.64 -20.16 18.67
CA ALA A 18 -2.55 -19.23 18.37
C ALA A 18 -1.34 -19.44 19.29
N VAL A 19 -1.56 -19.67 20.59
CA VAL A 19 -0.48 -20.01 21.54
C VAL A 19 0.18 -21.34 21.16
N GLY A 20 -0.60 -22.35 20.78
CA GLY A 20 -0.07 -23.63 20.30
C GLY A 20 0.81 -23.44 19.07
N LEU A 21 0.35 -22.68 18.07
CA LEU A 21 1.13 -22.36 16.88
C LEU A 21 2.41 -21.60 17.21
N PHE A 22 2.35 -20.65 18.14
CA PHE A 22 3.52 -19.91 18.62
C PHE A 22 4.57 -20.84 19.22
N VAL A 23 4.15 -21.80 20.06
CA VAL A 23 5.07 -22.79 20.64
C VAL A 23 5.71 -23.66 19.55
N VAL A 24 4.94 -24.09 18.56
CA VAL A 24 5.49 -24.86 17.42
C VAL A 24 6.55 -24.07 16.67
N LEU A 25 6.28 -22.80 16.35
CA LEU A 25 7.25 -21.92 15.68
C LEU A 25 8.49 -21.66 16.55
N ALA A 26 8.30 -21.43 17.85
CA ALA A 26 9.40 -21.23 18.79
C ALA A 26 10.30 -22.46 18.87
N VAL A 27 9.72 -23.66 18.98
CA VAL A 27 10.49 -24.92 18.95
C VAL A 27 11.22 -25.07 17.62
N ALA A 28 10.57 -24.81 16.49
CA ALA A 28 11.20 -24.90 15.17
C ALA A 28 12.41 -23.95 15.04
N PHE A 29 12.29 -22.70 15.48
CA PHE A 29 13.36 -21.72 15.40
C PHE A 29 14.50 -21.99 16.38
N LEU A 30 14.20 -22.45 17.59
CA LEU A 30 15.22 -22.77 18.61
C LEU A 30 15.95 -24.08 18.32
N SER A 31 15.32 -25.00 17.58
CA SER A 31 15.93 -26.30 17.23
C SER A 31 16.71 -26.25 15.92
N VAL A 32 16.70 -25.13 15.20
CA VAL A 32 17.44 -24.98 13.96
C VAL A 32 18.91 -24.70 14.28
N GLU A 33 19.78 -25.58 13.84
CA GLU A 33 21.21 -25.31 13.77
C GLU A 33 21.50 -24.66 12.42
N LEU A 34 21.85 -23.38 12.45
CA LEU A 34 22.32 -22.68 11.27
C LEU A 34 23.83 -22.96 11.10
N PRO A 35 24.28 -23.38 9.91
CA PRO A 35 25.70 -23.46 9.63
C PRO A 35 26.36 -22.08 9.74
N ASP A 36 27.69 -22.05 9.83
CA ASP A 36 28.45 -20.80 9.77
C ASP A 36 28.00 -19.96 8.55
N PRO A 37 27.80 -18.64 8.72
CA PRO A 37 27.28 -17.80 7.66
C PRO A 37 28.24 -17.79 6.46
N SER A 38 27.92 -18.60 5.45
CA SER A 38 28.58 -18.60 4.15
C SER A 38 27.98 -17.47 3.32
N GLY A 39 28.47 -16.25 3.50
CA GLY A 39 28.12 -15.14 2.60
C GLY A 39 28.53 -15.45 1.15
N PHE A 40 28.17 -14.55 0.23
CA PHE A 40 28.43 -14.75 -1.21
C PHE A 40 29.89 -14.46 -1.63
N GLY A 41 30.78 -14.13 -0.69
CA GLY A 41 32.13 -13.64 -0.94
C GLY A 41 32.19 -12.10 -1.05
N ALA A 42 33.39 -11.54 -0.88
CA ALA A 42 33.59 -10.07 -0.85
C ALA A 42 33.34 -9.36 -2.18
N ASP A 43 33.43 -10.09 -3.29
CA ASP A 43 33.31 -9.56 -4.66
C ASP A 43 31.98 -9.95 -5.34
N ALA A 44 31.00 -10.43 -4.57
CA ALA A 44 29.72 -10.86 -5.10
C ALA A 44 28.91 -9.70 -5.68
N ALA A 45 28.53 -9.79 -6.95
CA ALA A 45 27.70 -8.81 -7.62
C ALA A 45 26.21 -9.01 -7.31
N LEU A 46 25.84 -9.00 -6.02
CA LEU A 46 24.48 -9.28 -5.51
C LEU A 46 23.39 -8.44 -6.18
N MET A 47 23.52 -7.11 -6.11
CA MET A 47 22.52 -6.20 -6.65
C MET A 47 22.31 -6.38 -8.15
N LYS A 48 23.41 -6.62 -8.89
CA LYS A 48 23.40 -6.78 -10.35
C LYS A 48 22.86 -8.14 -10.78
N SER A 49 23.15 -9.18 -10.00
CA SER A 49 22.61 -10.53 -10.21
C SER A 49 21.10 -10.56 -9.92
N ILE A 50 20.64 -9.89 -8.85
CA ILE A 50 19.21 -9.72 -8.56
C ILE A 50 18.51 -8.94 -9.69
N GLY A 51 19.12 -7.84 -10.15
CA GLY A 51 18.58 -7.07 -11.27
C GLY A 51 18.46 -7.89 -12.55
N ALA A 52 19.47 -8.71 -12.87
CA ALA A 52 19.41 -9.63 -14.01
C ALA A 52 18.26 -10.65 -13.85
N ALA A 53 18.12 -11.25 -12.66
CA ALA A 53 17.06 -12.20 -12.35
C ALA A 53 15.64 -11.61 -12.47
N MET A 54 15.44 -10.35 -12.05
CA MET A 54 14.15 -9.65 -12.18
C MET A 54 13.68 -9.50 -13.63
N PHE A 55 14.62 -9.38 -14.57
CA PHE A 55 14.30 -9.26 -15.99
C PHE A 55 14.47 -10.58 -16.78
N GLY A 56 14.75 -11.69 -16.08
CA GLY A 56 14.93 -13.00 -16.71
C GLY A 56 16.24 -13.14 -17.48
N PHE A 57 17.25 -12.34 -17.16
CA PHE A 57 18.59 -12.45 -17.73
C PHE A 57 19.50 -13.30 -16.86
N GLU A 58 20.40 -14.05 -17.50
CA GLU A 58 21.49 -14.71 -16.79
C GLU A 58 22.50 -13.66 -16.29
N ALA A 59 22.86 -13.74 -15.01
CA ALA A 59 23.77 -12.79 -14.38
C ALA A 59 25.14 -12.75 -15.08
N SER A 60 25.64 -13.87 -15.58
CA SER A 60 26.90 -13.96 -16.34
C SER A 60 26.95 -13.07 -17.58
N ASN A 61 25.79 -12.76 -18.17
CA ASN A 61 25.71 -12.01 -19.42
C ASN A 61 25.63 -10.49 -19.20
N VAL A 62 25.34 -10.06 -17.96
CA VAL A 62 25.11 -8.65 -17.59
C VAL A 62 26.17 -8.15 -16.61
N VAL A 63 26.70 -9.02 -15.75
CA VAL A 63 27.70 -8.69 -14.74
C VAL A 63 29.10 -8.58 -15.37
N SER A 64 29.53 -7.34 -15.62
CA SER A 64 30.90 -6.98 -16.05
C SER A 64 31.95 -6.92 -14.95
N ASP A 65 31.53 -6.67 -13.70
CA ASP A 65 32.40 -6.44 -12.54
C ASP A 65 31.83 -7.21 -11.35
N GLY A 66 32.71 -7.87 -10.61
CA GLY A 66 32.33 -8.77 -9.53
C GLY A 66 31.98 -10.19 -10.00
N THR A 67 31.80 -11.09 -9.04
CA THR A 67 31.41 -12.48 -9.27
C THR A 67 29.88 -12.58 -9.45
N PRO A 68 29.37 -13.04 -10.61
CA PRO A 68 27.95 -13.24 -10.84
C PRO A 68 27.41 -14.37 -9.95
N ILE A 69 26.20 -14.19 -9.43
CA ILE A 69 25.51 -15.20 -8.62
C ILE A 69 24.42 -15.85 -9.48
N ALA A 70 24.46 -17.19 -9.57
CA ALA A 70 23.40 -17.96 -10.20
C ALA A 70 22.08 -17.76 -9.44
N SER A 71 21.03 -17.39 -10.17
CA SER A 71 19.70 -17.15 -9.64
C SER A 71 18.65 -17.55 -10.66
N GLU A 72 17.50 -17.98 -10.18
CA GLU A 72 16.33 -18.24 -11.03
C GLU A 72 15.69 -16.92 -11.48
N GLY A 73 15.03 -16.93 -12.64
CA GLY A 73 14.34 -15.75 -13.16
C GLY A 73 13.08 -15.44 -12.35
N PHE A 74 12.91 -14.17 -11.98
CA PHE A 74 11.73 -13.66 -11.25
C PHE A 74 10.81 -12.81 -12.13
N LEU A 75 11.04 -12.77 -13.45
CA LEU A 75 10.29 -11.90 -14.37
C LEU A 75 8.77 -12.07 -14.25
N LEU A 76 8.28 -13.30 -14.16
CA LEU A 76 6.84 -13.56 -14.03
C LEU A 76 6.29 -13.03 -12.70
N ALA A 77 6.99 -13.26 -11.59
CA ALA A 77 6.56 -12.78 -10.29
C ALA A 77 6.58 -11.24 -10.22
N PHE A 78 7.62 -10.62 -10.79
CA PHE A 78 7.73 -9.17 -10.90
C PHE A 78 6.55 -8.57 -11.68
N GLU A 79 6.22 -9.14 -12.84
CA GLU A 79 5.11 -8.68 -13.68
C GLU A 79 3.75 -8.84 -13.00
N ILE A 80 3.53 -9.96 -12.30
CA ILE A 80 2.30 -10.16 -11.53
C ILE A 80 2.14 -9.09 -10.45
N ILE A 81 3.21 -8.77 -9.72
CA ILE A 81 3.18 -7.74 -8.68
C ILE A 81 2.90 -6.37 -9.30
N ASP A 82 3.55 -6.01 -10.40
CA ASP A 82 3.29 -4.75 -11.10
C ASP A 82 1.81 -4.63 -11.50
N PHE A 83 1.27 -5.65 -12.16
CA PHE A 83 -0.14 -5.69 -12.54
C PHE A 83 -1.08 -5.57 -11.33
N LEU A 84 -0.78 -6.28 -10.23
CA LEU A 84 -1.55 -6.19 -8.99
C LEU A 84 -1.48 -4.80 -8.35
N LEU A 85 -0.31 -4.16 -8.36
CA LEU A 85 -0.14 -2.80 -7.84
C LEU A 85 -0.97 -1.80 -8.66
N VAL A 86 -0.99 -1.91 -9.99
CA VAL A 86 -1.83 -1.09 -10.86
C VAL A 86 -3.31 -1.32 -10.59
N ALA A 87 -3.75 -2.58 -10.51
CA ALA A 87 -5.14 -2.92 -10.21
C ALA A 87 -5.57 -2.42 -8.83
N ALA A 88 -4.70 -2.57 -7.82
CA ALA A 88 -4.94 -2.07 -6.46
C ALA A 88 -5.01 -0.55 -6.42
N LEU A 89 -4.13 0.15 -7.15
CA LEU A 89 -4.15 1.60 -7.26
C LEU A 89 -5.47 2.07 -7.89
N VAL A 90 -5.86 1.51 -9.03
CA VAL A 90 -7.14 1.85 -9.70
C VAL A 90 -8.32 1.55 -8.78
N GLY A 91 -8.34 0.38 -8.14
CA GLY A 91 -9.38 0.00 -7.20
C GLY A 91 -9.46 0.94 -6.00
N SER A 92 -8.33 1.32 -5.41
CA SER A 92 -8.27 2.27 -4.29
C SER A 92 -8.80 3.64 -4.67
N ILE A 93 -8.47 4.14 -5.88
CA ILE A 93 -8.97 5.42 -6.39
C ILE A 93 -10.47 5.35 -6.66
N MET A 94 -10.96 4.24 -7.23
CA MET A 94 -12.38 4.06 -7.50
C MET A 94 -13.20 3.98 -6.20
N LEU A 95 -12.69 3.29 -5.17
CA LEU A 95 -13.31 3.22 -3.84
C LEU A 95 -13.23 4.53 -3.05
N ALA A 96 -12.11 5.26 -3.18
CA ALA A 96 -11.92 6.55 -2.52
C ALA A 96 -12.84 7.63 -3.10
N ARG A 97 -13.33 7.45 -4.34
CA ARG A 97 -14.22 8.39 -5.00
C ARG A 97 -15.57 8.40 -4.31
N ARG A 98 -15.88 9.50 -3.63
CA ARG A 98 -17.19 9.73 -3.04
C ARG A 98 -18.16 10.25 -4.11
N GLU A 99 -19.22 9.49 -4.34
CA GLU A 99 -20.36 9.95 -5.14
C GLU A 99 -21.44 10.54 -4.22
N LYS A 100 -22.03 11.68 -4.61
CA LYS A 100 -23.27 12.21 -4.00
C LYS A 100 -24.31 12.39 -5.11
N GLY A 101 -25.40 11.63 -5.03
CA GLY A 101 -26.51 11.71 -5.99
C GLY A 101 -26.12 11.36 -7.43
N GLY A 102 -25.28 10.35 -7.63
CA GLY A 102 -24.79 9.92 -8.95
C GLY A 102 -23.77 10.86 -9.60
N LYS A 103 -23.30 11.88 -8.88
CA LYS A 103 -22.23 12.79 -9.32
C LYS A 103 -20.97 12.56 -8.50
N ASN A 104 -19.83 12.47 -9.17
CA ASN A 104 -18.51 12.43 -8.56
C ASN A 104 -18.26 13.74 -7.81
N VAL A 105 -17.97 13.67 -6.51
CA VAL A 105 -17.57 14.84 -5.73
C VAL A 105 -16.06 15.03 -5.89
N THR A 106 -15.66 15.89 -6.82
CA THR A 106 -14.25 16.26 -7.01
C THR A 106 -13.83 17.30 -5.97
N ILE A 107 -12.66 17.10 -5.35
CA ILE A 107 -12.03 18.08 -4.45
C ILE A 107 -11.13 19.06 -5.23
N ALA A 108 -10.88 18.80 -6.52
CA ALA A 108 -10.27 19.78 -7.41
C ALA A 108 -11.17 21.01 -7.45
N ALA A 109 -10.55 22.18 -7.21
CA ALA A 109 -11.14 23.50 -7.02
C ALA A 109 -12.55 23.64 -7.59
N THR A 110 -13.46 24.18 -6.78
CA THR A 110 -14.64 24.89 -7.24
C THR A 110 -14.25 25.83 -8.39
N THR A 111 -14.32 25.34 -9.62
CA THR A 111 -14.59 26.20 -10.76
C THR A 111 -16.05 26.56 -10.56
N GLU A 112 -16.25 27.70 -9.93
CA GLU A 112 -17.51 28.42 -9.92
C GLU A 112 -18.00 28.49 -11.37
N THR A 113 -18.87 27.56 -11.75
CA THR A 113 -19.88 27.85 -12.77
C THR A 113 -20.99 28.54 -12.00
N GLU A 114 -20.71 29.74 -11.51
CA GLU A 114 -21.77 30.69 -11.22
C GLU A 114 -22.34 31.09 -12.59
N GLU A 115 -23.55 30.62 -12.88
CA GLU A 115 -24.44 31.44 -13.68
C GLU A 115 -24.41 32.85 -13.08
N THR A 116 -24.13 33.83 -13.94
CA THR A 116 -23.96 35.22 -13.54
C THR A 116 -25.30 35.79 -13.09
N THR A 117 -25.74 35.45 -11.89
CA THR A 117 -26.70 36.26 -11.16
C THR A 117 -25.87 37.37 -10.53
N PRO A 118 -26.03 38.63 -10.93
CA PRO A 118 -25.31 39.72 -10.30
C PRO A 118 -25.76 39.76 -8.84
N VAL A 119 -24.87 39.37 -7.92
CA VAL A 119 -25.04 39.61 -6.50
C VAL A 119 -25.01 41.12 -6.33
N ALA A 120 -26.20 41.71 -6.17
CA ALA A 120 -26.34 43.10 -5.78
C ALA A 120 -25.69 43.25 -4.40
N ALA A 121 -24.60 44.00 -4.34
CA ALA A 121 -24.18 44.64 -3.10
C ALA A 121 -25.23 45.73 -2.81
N ASP A 122 -26.26 45.35 -2.06
CA ASP A 122 -27.11 46.22 -1.26
C ASP A 122 -26.18 46.98 -0.29
N GLY A 123 -25.55 48.03 -0.82
CA GLY A 123 -24.92 49.06 -0.02
C GLY A 123 -26.04 49.91 0.56
N GLY A 124 -26.54 49.48 1.72
CA GLY A 124 -27.69 50.06 2.39
C GLY A 124 -27.70 51.59 2.43
N GLU A 125 -28.85 52.16 2.07
CA GLU A 125 -29.14 53.57 2.25
C GLU A 125 -29.12 53.91 3.75
N ARG A 126 -28.25 54.83 4.17
CA ARG A 126 -28.42 55.53 5.44
C ARG A 126 -29.64 56.45 5.34
N GLY A 127 -30.78 55.92 5.72
CA GLY A 127 -31.93 56.71 6.16
C GLY A 127 -31.49 57.65 7.29
N GLY A 128 -31.84 58.92 7.16
CA GLY A 128 -31.31 60.04 7.92
C GLY A 128 -31.80 60.16 9.35
N ASP A 129 -31.29 61.19 10.02
CA ASP A 129 -31.95 61.79 11.17
C ASP A 129 -31.88 63.31 11.06
N ASP A 130 -33.05 63.92 11.15
CA ASP A 130 -33.28 65.35 11.31
C ASP A 130 -32.85 65.78 12.71
N THR A 131 -31.89 66.72 12.83
CA THR A 131 -31.89 67.79 13.85
C THR A 131 -31.10 68.99 13.34
#